data_AF-A0A971HSR2-F1
#
_entry.id   AF-A0A971HSR2-F1
#
_cell.length_a   1.000
_cell.length_b   1.000
_cell.length_c   1.000
_cell.angle_alpha   90.00
_cell.angle_beta   90.00
_cell.angle_gamma   90.00
#
_symmetry.space_group_name_H-M   'P 1'
#
loop_
_entity.id
_entity.type
_entity.pdbx_description
1 polymer ?
#
loop_
_entity_poly.entity_id
_entity_poly.type
_entity_poly.pdbx_seq_one_letter_code
_entity_poly.pdbx_strand_id
1 'polypeptide(L)'
;MVWGIVKIAFAALVWGAAYPLTKLALTDVPPLVFGFLRFFLAGLVFVALTQSAPLSGIPKEDKPDFIKLAFWGVFVLVLGMNYGLIWAPGIVASVISATPPLFTVLLAAYFFK
;
A
#
# COMPACT_ATOMS: atom_id res chain seq x y z
N MET A 1 -15.69 -22.23 -4.25
CA MET A 1 -16.11 -21.31 -3.16
C MET A 1 -15.13 -21.34 -1.97
N VAL A 2 -14.85 -22.50 -1.36
CA VAL A 2 -13.97 -22.63 -0.16
C VAL A 2 -12.56 -22.07 -0.36
N TRP A 3 -11.91 -22.36 -1.50
CA TRP A 3 -10.57 -21.85 -1.81
C TRP A 3 -10.47 -20.32 -1.88
N GLY A 4 -11.55 -19.64 -2.28
CA GLY A 4 -11.60 -18.17 -2.29
C GLY A 4 -11.61 -17.61 -0.87
N ILE A 5 -12.42 -18.19 0.01
CA ILE A 5 -12.54 -17.80 1.42
C ILE A 5 -11.19 -17.99 2.13
N VAL A 6 -10.50 -19.11 1.89
CA VAL A 6 -9.19 -19.39 2.49
C VAL A 6 -8.15 -18.34 2.07
N LYS A 7 -8.11 -17.96 0.79
CA LYS A 7 -7.19 -16.92 0.29
C LYS A 7 -7.45 -15.56 0.93
N ILE A 8 -8.72 -15.17 1.08
CA ILE A 8 -9.10 -13.90 1.70
C ILE A 8 -8.76 -13.91 3.20
N ALA A 9 -9.07 -14.99 3.90
CA ALA A 9 -8.74 -15.13 5.32
C ALA A 9 -7.22 -15.04 5.55
N PHE A 10 -6.42 -15.71 4.71
CA PHE A 10 -4.97 -15.60 4.76
C PHE A 10 -4.48 -14.16 4.51
N ALA A 11 -5.00 -13.49 3.49
CA ALA A 11 -4.66 -12.10 3.21
C ALA A 11 -5.04 -11.17 4.38
N ALA A 12 -6.20 -11.38 5.00
CA ALA A 12 -6.64 -10.61 6.16
C ALA A 12 -5.73 -10.83 7.38
N LEU A 13 -5.26 -12.05 7.62
CA LEU A 13 -4.30 -12.35 8.68
C LEU A 13 -2.96 -11.65 8.43
N VAL A 14 -2.43 -11.74 7.21
CA VAL A 14 -1.16 -11.10 6.83
C VAL A 14 -1.25 -9.58 6.97
N TRP A 15 -2.32 -8.97 6.45
CA TRP A 15 -2.51 -7.52 6.55
C TRP A 15 -2.86 -7.05 7.97
N GLY A 16 -3.62 -7.82 8.73
CA GLY A 16 -3.93 -7.51 10.13
C GLY A 16 -2.69 -7.50 11.01
N ALA A 17 -1.79 -8.48 10.84
CA ALA A 17 -0.52 -8.55 11.56
C ALA A 17 0.49 -7.47 11.10
N ALA A 18 0.34 -6.95 9.88
CA ALA A 18 1.28 -5.98 9.33
C ALA A 18 1.32 -4.66 10.13
N TYR A 19 0.20 -4.20 10.72
CA TYR A 19 0.17 -2.93 11.46
C TYR A 19 0.96 -3.00 12.78
N PRO A 20 0.74 -3.98 13.69
CA PRO A 20 1.57 -4.13 14.88
C PRO A 20 3.06 -4.34 14.56
N LEU A 21 3.38 -5.17 13.56
CA LEU A 21 4.76 -5.44 13.16
C LEU A 21 5.45 -4.20 12.58
N THR A 22 4.75 -3.43 11.75
CA THR A 22 5.28 -2.16 11.23
C THR A 22 5.52 -1.19 12.38
N LYS A 23 4.58 -1.08 13.33
CA LYS A 23 4.75 -0.21 14.49
C LYS A 23 5.98 -0.59 15.34
N LEU A 24 6.21 -1.89 15.52
CA LEU A 24 7.41 -2.38 16.19
C LEU A 24 8.68 -2.01 15.41
N ALA A 25 8.71 -2.22 14.09
CA ALA A 25 9.88 -1.85 13.27
C ALA A 25 10.15 -0.34 13.25
N LEU A 26 9.11 0.48 13.39
CA LEU A 26 9.22 1.94 13.44
C LEU A 26 9.83 2.47 14.76
N THR A 27 10.05 1.63 15.78
CA THR A 27 10.81 2.06 16.97
C THR A 27 12.29 2.24 16.66
N ASP A 28 12.81 1.45 15.72
CA ASP A 28 14.25 1.38 15.43
C ASP A 28 14.60 2.02 14.07
N VAL A 29 13.63 2.08 13.14
CA VAL A 29 13.85 2.55 11.77
C VAL A 29 12.94 3.74 11.44
N PRO A 30 13.48 4.83 10.86
CA PRO A 30 12.66 5.96 10.44
C PRO A 30 11.56 5.56 9.43
N PRO A 31 10.35 6.15 9.51
CA PRO A 31 9.19 5.79 8.69
C PRO A 31 9.42 5.79 7.18
N LEU A 32 10.14 6.81 6.70
CA LEU A 32 10.47 6.95 5.28
C LEU A 32 11.42 5.84 4.82
N VAL A 33 12.43 5.52 5.64
CA VAL A 33 13.43 4.48 5.33
C VAL A 33 12.78 3.10 5.35
N PHE A 34 11.94 2.83 6.36
CA PHE A 34 11.19 1.58 6.44
C PHE A 34 10.30 1.38 5.20
N GLY A 35 9.53 2.41 4.83
CA GLY A 35 8.71 2.38 3.61
C GLY A 35 9.55 2.16 2.35
N PHE A 36 10.64 2.91 2.19
CA PHE A 36 11.55 2.77 1.06
C PHE A 36 12.10 1.34 0.94
N LEU A 37 12.68 0.79 2.01
CA LEU A 37 13.26 -0.55 2.00
C LEU A 37 12.19 -1.61 1.67
N ARG A 38 11.01 -1.51 2.28
CA ARG A 38 9.90 -2.46 2.03
C ARG A 38 9.50 -2.48 0.56
N PHE A 39 9.30 -1.32 -0.05
CA PHE A 39 8.86 -1.24 -1.46
C PHE A 39 10.00 -1.46 -2.44
N PHE A 40 11.23 -1.12 -2.08
CA PHE A 40 12.42 -1.41 -2.88
C PHE A 40 12.66 -2.91 -2.99
N LEU A 41 12.65 -3.63 -1.85
CA LEU A 41 12.76 -5.08 -1.83
C LEU A 41 11.61 -5.75 -2.59
N ALA A 42 10.38 -5.29 -2.39
CA ALA A 42 9.24 -5.80 -3.15
C ALA A 42 9.42 -5.59 -4.67
N GLY A 43 9.89 -4.42 -5.08
CA GLY A 43 10.19 -4.11 -6.47
C GLY A 43 11.26 -5.02 -7.06
N LEU A 44 12.36 -5.27 -6.34
CA LEU A 44 13.40 -6.20 -6.76
C LEU A 44 12.87 -7.63 -6.92
N VAL A 45 12.07 -8.10 -5.97
CA VAL A 45 11.43 -9.42 -6.05
C VAL A 45 10.52 -9.50 -7.28
N PHE A 46 9.71 -8.46 -7.54
CA PHE A 46 8.86 -8.43 -8.72
C PHE A 46 9.66 -8.47 -10.01
N VAL A 47 10.70 -7.63 -10.15
CA VAL A 47 11.58 -7.63 -11.33
C VAL A 47 12.26 -8.98 -11.52
N ALA A 48 12.70 -9.63 -10.43
CA ALA A 48 13.32 -10.95 -10.50
C ALA A 48 12.32 -12.03 -10.96
N LEU A 49 11.07 -11.97 -10.51
CA LEU A 49 10.03 -12.94 -10.86
C LEU A 49 9.48 -12.74 -12.28
N THR A 50 9.27 -11.49 -12.70
CA THR A 50 8.72 -11.20 -14.02
C THR A 50 9.78 -11.14 -15.12
N GLN A 51 11.06 -11.03 -14.74
CA GLN A 51 12.19 -10.80 -15.64
C GLN A 51 11.95 -9.63 -16.61
N SER A 52 11.14 -8.66 -16.18
CA SER A 52 10.67 -7.56 -17.02
C SER A 52 11.05 -6.22 -16.41
N ALA A 53 11.38 -5.26 -17.26
CA ALA A 53 11.65 -3.91 -16.80
C ALA A 53 10.37 -3.25 -16.24
N PRO A 54 10.48 -2.33 -15.26
CA PRO A 54 9.36 -1.53 -14.82
C PRO A 54 8.69 -0.83 -16.01
N LEU A 55 7.35 -0.88 -16.06
CA LEU A 55 6.54 -0.29 -17.14
C LEU A 55 6.82 -0.89 -18.55
N SER A 56 7.42 -2.08 -18.65
CA SER A 56 7.54 -2.80 -19.91
C SER A 56 6.15 -3.16 -20.45
N GLY A 57 5.88 -2.83 -21.71
CA GLY A 57 4.57 -3.07 -22.33
C GLY A 57 3.55 -1.94 -22.18
N ILE A 58 3.88 -0.87 -21.45
CA ILE A 58 3.01 0.31 -21.32
C ILE A 58 3.35 1.34 -22.42
N PRO A 59 2.36 1.83 -23.18
CA PRO A 59 2.54 2.92 -24.15
C PRO A 59 3.23 4.13 -23.50
N LYS A 60 4.12 4.81 -24.24
CA LYS A 60 4.87 5.95 -23.68
C LYS A 60 3.97 7.07 -23.18
N GLU A 61 2.80 7.23 -23.79
CA GLU A 61 1.77 8.21 -23.44
C GLU A 61 1.10 7.92 -22.08
N ASP A 62 0.98 6.65 -21.68
CA ASP A 62 0.34 6.25 -20.42
C ASP A 62 1.31 6.21 -19.24
N LYS A 63 2.63 6.18 -19.50
CA LYS A 63 3.66 6.13 -18.45
C LYS A 63 3.53 7.26 -17.41
N PRO A 64 3.26 8.52 -17.78
CA PRO A 64 3.02 9.58 -16.80
C PRO A 64 1.84 9.28 -15.87
N ASP A 65 0.76 8.70 -16.37
CA ASP A 65 -0.42 8.40 -15.56
C ASP A 65 -0.17 7.22 -14.62
N PHE A 66 0.61 6.21 -15.05
CA PHE A 66 1.11 5.17 -14.14
C PHE A 66 1.98 5.74 -13.02
N ILE A 67 2.85 6.71 -13.32
CA ILE A 67 3.67 7.38 -12.30
C ILE A 67 2.77 8.17 -11.34
N LYS A 68 1.78 8.92 -11.83
CA LYS A 68 0.81 9.63 -10.98
C LYS A 68 0.05 8.65 -10.07
N LEU A 69 -0.37 7.51 -10.61
CA LEU A 69 -1.09 6.47 -9.87
C LEU A 69 -0.20 5.88 -8.77
N ALA A 70 1.07 5.58 -9.06
CA ALA A 70 2.02 5.10 -8.07
C ALA A 70 2.30 6.15 -6.98
N PHE A 71 2.43 7.42 -7.37
CA PHE A 71 2.67 8.52 -6.44
C PHE A 71 1.49 8.71 -5.49
N TRP A 72 0.28 8.92 -6.01
CA TRP A 72 -0.89 9.18 -5.18
C TRP A 72 -1.43 7.94 -4.48
N GLY A 73 -1.52 6.82 -5.20
CA GLY A 73 -2.15 5.59 -4.71
C GLY A 73 -1.27 4.79 -3.76
N VAL A 74 0.06 4.89 -3.89
CA VAL A 74 0.99 4.08 -3.08
C VAL A 74 1.89 4.97 -2.24
N PHE A 75 2.67 5.87 -2.83
CA PHE A 75 3.69 6.62 -2.11
C PHE A 75 3.08 7.53 -1.02
N VAL A 76 2.12 8.38 -1.39
CA VAL A 76 1.44 9.28 -0.44
C VAL A 76 0.67 8.49 0.62
N LEU A 77 -0.04 7.44 0.21
CA LEU A 77 -0.79 6.56 1.12
C LEU A 77 0.13 5.93 2.17
N VAL A 78 1.21 5.29 1.74
CA VAL A 78 2.14 4.57 2.61
C VAL A 78 2.89 5.53 3.52
N LEU A 79 3.27 6.70 3.02
CA LEU A 79 3.90 7.72 3.86
C LEU A 79 2.95 8.19 4.95
N GLY A 80 1.73 8.59 4.58
CA GLY A 80 0.71 9.00 5.54
C GLY A 80 0.43 7.90 6.58
N MET A 81 0.35 6.64 6.14
CA MET A 81 0.17 5.49 7.01
C MET A 81 1.33 5.31 7.99
N ASN A 82 2.58 5.28 7.52
CA ASN A 82 3.74 5.05 8.38
C ASN A 82 3.92 6.18 9.40
N TYR A 83 3.74 7.44 8.99
CA TYR A 83 3.78 8.58 9.93
C TYR A 83 2.60 8.55 10.90
N GLY A 84 1.39 8.26 10.44
CA GLY A 84 0.21 8.13 11.29
C GLY A 84 0.37 7.04 12.35
N LEU A 85 1.08 5.95 12.03
CA LEU A 85 1.30 4.82 12.93
C LEU A 85 2.27 5.14 14.11
N ILE A 86 3.11 6.17 13.95
CA ILE A 86 3.93 6.70 15.05
C ILE A 86 3.02 7.28 16.14
N TRP A 87 2.03 8.06 15.74
CA TRP A 87 1.18 8.83 16.65
C TRP A 87 -0.06 8.07 17.12
N ALA A 88 -0.55 7.11 16.34
CA ALA A 88 -1.75 6.34 16.66
C ALA A 88 -1.43 4.95 17.24
N PRO A 89 -2.21 4.44 18.22
CA PRO A 89 -2.19 3.02 18.57
C PRO A 89 -2.49 2.14 17.34
N GLY A 90 -1.84 0.98 17.22
CA GLY A 90 -1.99 0.11 16.03
C GLY A 90 -3.43 -0.28 15.73
N ILE A 91 -4.25 -0.48 16.77
CA ILE A 91 -5.69 -0.75 16.65
C ILE A 91 -6.42 0.44 16.03
N VAL A 92 -6.18 1.66 16.53
CA VAL A 92 -6.83 2.88 16.01
C VAL A 92 -6.42 3.11 14.55
N ALA A 93 -5.14 2.94 14.23
CA ALA A 93 -4.63 3.06 12.86
C ALA A 93 -5.28 2.04 11.90
N SER A 94 -5.50 0.78 12.35
CA SER A 94 -6.17 -0.24 11.53
C SER A 94 -7.63 0.12 11.21
N VAL A 95 -8.34 0.72 12.16
CA VAL A 95 -9.73 1.17 11.96
C VAL A 95 -9.78 2.35 11.00
N ILE A 96 -8.89 3.33 11.17
CA ILE A 96 -8.78 4.48 10.24
C ILE A 96 -8.42 3.99 8.83
N SER A 97 -7.54 3.00 8.70
CA SER A 97 -7.18 2.45 7.39
C SER A 97 -8.33 1.67 6.70
N ALA A 98 -9.45 1.44 7.38
CA ALA A 98 -10.66 0.86 6.78
C ALA A 98 -11.61 1.90 6.17
N THR A 99 -11.35 3.20 6.35
CA THR A 99 -12.15 4.28 5.74
C THR A 99 -11.86 4.63 4.27
N PRO A 100 -10.79 4.19 3.58
CA PRO A 100 -10.58 4.51 2.17
C PRO A 100 -11.79 4.28 1.25
N PRO A 101 -12.58 3.19 1.39
CA PRO A 101 -13.77 2.99 0.56
C PRO A 101 -14.80 4.13 0.65
N LEU A 102 -14.97 4.73 1.83
CA LEU A 102 -15.85 5.90 2.02
C LEU A 102 -15.37 7.08 1.17
N PHE A 103 -14.07 7.41 1.25
CA PHE A 103 -13.48 8.49 0.45
C PHE A 103 -13.52 8.19 -1.04
N THR A 104 -13.30 6.95 -1.45
CA THR A 104 -13.42 6.53 -2.85
C THR A 104 -14.81 6.83 -3.40
N VAL A 105 -15.88 6.50 -2.67
CA VAL A 105 -17.26 6.78 -3.12
C VAL A 105 -17.53 8.28 -3.20
N LEU A 106 -17.09 9.06 -2.21
CA LEU A 106 -17.27 10.51 -2.21
C LEU A 106 -16.53 11.20 -3.37
N LEU A 107 -15.27 10.82 -3.59
CA LEU A 107 -14.48 11.35 -4.70
C LEU A 107 -15.06 10.89 -6.04
N ALA A 108 -15.55 9.66 -6.14
CA ALA A 108 -16.19 9.18 -7.36
C ALA A 108 -17.43 10.00 -7.70
N ALA A 109 -18.32 10.25 -6.75
CA ALA A 109 -19.50 11.11 -6.95
C ALA A 109 -19.15 12.56 -7.32
N TYR A 110 -17.98 13.04 -6.91
CA TYR A 110 -17.51 14.38 -7.23
C TYR A 110 -16.87 14.48 -8.62
N PHE A 111 -15.98 13.56 -8.99
CA PHE A 111 -15.22 13.58 -10.25
C PHE A 111 -15.94 12.92 -11.43
N PHE A 112 -16.69 11.85 -11.16
CA PHE A 112 -17.44 11.10 -12.15
C PHE A 112 -18.94 11.38 -11.93
N LYS A 113 -19.38 12.55 -12.38
CA LYS A 113 -20.82 12.82 -12.56
C LYS A 113 -21.38 12.04 -13.73
#